data_AF-A0A8T8DZM2-F1
#
_entry.id   AF-A0A8T8DZM2-F1
#
_cell.length_a   1.000
_cell.length_b   1.000
_cell.length_c   1.000
_cell.angle_alpha   90.00
_cell.angle_beta   90.00
_cell.angle_gamma   90.00
#
_symmetry.space_group_name_H-M   'P 1'
#
loop_
_entity.id
_entity.type
_entity.pdbx_description
1 polymer ?
#
loop_
_entity_poly.entity_id
_entity_poly.type
_entity_poly.pdbx_seq_one_letter_code
_entity_poly.pdbx_strand_id
1 'polypeptide(L)'
;MTNLDHGKFSRVTTMFHSLLALTVFILFFTGYAIAFNTELWWLVELMGGNQGVLSIHRLAGFALIALTGFWVPYMLLRSTSRSNFRSILPALSDVKAFIQDIQFALGRADERHPAARQFAGYKADEVPLISYIGKGVIWIFTVELLLLMLSGLLIWRKTWLIDFYDSQSVVMAFVAFHGLLGVIMLMGVMFHTFEHGFHPAFYPVEMKAFLPKDQTPNFHGDPDEHETTGIERLRRKSSWRWATNVMGVLVVVGIVSVMMASLEYGGYPVPDSLAFDEGSALRTIGINAGIFVLLVGLVLSVFGNVLRARYLSQRRERAQERPTERAPAADGSGPARDDGPSEAND
;
A
#
# COMPACT_ATOMS: atom_id res chain seq x y z
N MET A 1 0.13 -10.88 -19.30
CA MET A 1 -0.07 -10.41 -17.91
C MET A 1 1.19 -10.75 -17.15
N THR A 2 1.72 -9.82 -16.38
CA THR A 2 3.14 -9.76 -16.04
C THR A 2 3.31 -9.74 -14.53
N ASN A 3 4.17 -10.59 -13.98
CA ASN A 3 4.61 -10.59 -12.58
C ASN A 3 3.51 -10.75 -11.51
N LEU A 4 2.36 -11.27 -11.94
CA LEU A 4 1.35 -11.83 -11.07
C LEU A 4 1.74 -13.24 -10.62
N ASP A 5 3.01 -13.65 -10.65
CA ASP A 5 3.39 -15.05 -10.40
C ASP A 5 3.62 -15.40 -8.93
N HIS A 6 3.57 -14.41 -8.05
CA HIS A 6 4.00 -14.56 -6.66
C HIS A 6 3.06 -13.85 -5.71
N GLY A 7 1.78 -14.24 -5.72
CA GLY A 7 0.82 -13.71 -4.77
C GLY A 7 1.30 -14.03 -3.35
N LYS A 8 1.60 -12.99 -2.56
CA LYS A 8 2.13 -13.15 -1.19
C LYS A 8 1.07 -12.83 -0.12
N PHE A 9 0.02 -12.09 -0.49
CA PHE A 9 -0.98 -11.57 0.45
C PHE A 9 -2.30 -12.34 0.44
N SER A 10 -2.96 -12.39 1.60
CA SER A 10 -4.29 -13.00 1.74
C SER A 10 -5.40 -12.07 1.25
N ARG A 11 -6.60 -12.61 1.00
CA ARG A 11 -7.80 -11.81 0.69
C ARG A 11 -8.01 -10.68 1.70
N VAL A 12 -7.96 -11.01 2.99
CA VAL A 12 -8.19 -10.03 4.05
C VAL A 12 -7.10 -8.95 4.04
N THR A 13 -5.84 -9.33 3.80
CA THR A 13 -4.73 -8.36 3.67
C THR A 13 -4.95 -7.40 2.51
N THR A 14 -5.35 -7.88 1.32
CA THR A 14 -5.59 -7.02 0.15
C THR A 14 -6.80 -6.09 0.33
N MET A 15 -7.85 -6.56 1.02
CA MET A 15 -9.02 -5.74 1.36
C MET A 15 -8.68 -4.70 2.42
N PHE A 16 -7.97 -5.11 3.48
CA PHE A 16 -7.48 -4.19 4.52
C PHE A 16 -6.60 -3.11 3.91
N HIS A 17 -5.64 -3.47 3.04
CA HIS A 17 -4.80 -2.50 2.34
C HIS A 17 -5.64 -1.48 1.54
N SER A 18 -6.64 -1.94 0.78
CA SER A 18 -7.49 -1.03 -0.01
C SER A 18 -8.31 -0.08 0.86
N LEU A 19 -8.89 -0.58 1.96
CA LEU A 19 -9.65 0.24 2.93
C LEU A 19 -8.75 1.19 3.72
N LEU A 20 -7.55 0.73 4.09
CA LEU A 20 -6.55 1.53 4.78
C LEU A 20 -6.08 2.65 3.85
N ALA A 21 -5.73 2.35 2.61
CA ALA A 21 -5.32 3.33 1.61
C ALA A 21 -6.40 4.40 1.41
N LEU A 22 -7.67 4.01 1.23
CA LEU A 22 -8.77 4.97 1.08
C LEU A 22 -8.88 5.89 2.31
N THR A 23 -8.89 5.31 3.51
CA THR A 23 -8.96 6.06 4.77
C THR A 23 -7.78 7.03 4.92
N VAL A 24 -6.57 6.55 4.64
CA VAL A 24 -5.33 7.34 4.73
C VAL A 24 -5.32 8.47 3.70
N PHE A 25 -5.75 8.26 2.46
CA PHE A 25 -5.85 9.34 1.47
C PHE A 25 -6.85 10.42 1.92
N ILE A 26 -8.01 10.05 2.46
CA ILE A 26 -8.99 11.02 3.00
C ILE A 26 -8.38 11.81 4.16
N LEU A 27 -7.70 11.13 5.08
CA LEU A 27 -6.98 11.77 6.19
C LEU A 27 -5.92 12.75 5.71
N PHE A 28 -5.18 12.40 4.65
CA PHE A 28 -4.20 13.31 4.06
C PHE A 28 -4.86 14.51 3.41
N PHE A 29 -5.84 14.34 2.52
CA PHE A 29 -6.52 15.48 1.89
C PHE A 29 -7.09 16.45 2.92
N THR A 30 -7.73 15.93 3.96
CA THR A 30 -8.32 16.76 5.02
C THR A 30 -7.26 17.36 5.96
N GLY A 31 -6.27 16.57 6.41
CA GLY A 31 -5.20 17.03 7.30
C GLY A 31 -4.33 18.09 6.64
N TYR A 32 -4.08 17.96 5.34
CA TYR A 32 -3.38 18.96 4.55
C TYR A 32 -4.17 20.25 4.38
N ALA A 33 -5.45 20.13 4.05
CA ALA A 33 -6.31 21.29 3.94
C ALA A 33 -6.38 22.08 5.26
N ILE A 34 -6.27 21.39 6.41
CA ILE A 34 -6.15 22.04 7.73
C ILE A 34 -4.79 22.73 7.90
N ALA A 35 -3.69 22.04 7.57
CA ALA A 35 -2.33 22.54 7.81
C ALA A 35 -1.92 23.69 6.86
N PHE A 36 -2.36 23.63 5.61
CA PHE A 36 -1.99 24.53 4.51
C PHE A 36 -3.24 25.16 3.87
N ASN A 37 -4.12 25.67 4.72
CA ASN A 37 -5.44 26.18 4.35
C ASN A 37 -5.36 27.30 3.28
N THR A 38 -4.34 28.16 3.35
CA THR A 38 -4.14 29.26 2.40
C THR A 38 -3.81 28.72 1.00
N GLU A 39 -2.89 27.77 0.89
CA GLU A 39 -2.46 27.19 -0.38
C GLU A 39 -3.48 26.21 -0.96
N LEU A 40 -4.31 25.61 -0.09
CA LEU A 40 -5.31 24.60 -0.42
C LEU A 40 -6.74 25.10 -0.19
N TRP A 41 -6.97 26.41 -0.30
CA TRP A 41 -8.27 27.04 -0.08
C TRP A 41 -9.40 26.36 -0.88
N TRP A 42 -9.11 25.92 -2.11
CA TRP A 42 -10.09 25.26 -2.98
C TRP A 42 -10.52 23.90 -2.43
N LEU A 43 -9.62 23.18 -1.76
CA LEU A 43 -9.90 21.88 -1.15
C LEU A 43 -10.73 22.08 0.13
N VAL A 44 -10.43 23.15 0.88
CA VAL A 44 -11.23 23.57 2.04
C VAL A 44 -12.65 23.94 1.61
N GLU A 45 -12.81 24.74 0.56
CA GLU A 45 -14.12 25.14 0.03
C GLU A 45 -14.91 23.93 -0.51
N LEU A 46 -14.27 23.05 -1.27
CA LEU A 46 -14.87 21.82 -1.79
C LEU A 46 -15.46 20.93 -0.67
N MET A 47 -14.82 20.93 0.50
CA MET A 47 -15.24 20.14 1.66
C MET A 47 -16.25 20.88 2.57
N GLY A 48 -16.73 22.06 2.19
CA GLY A 48 -17.71 22.84 2.95
C GLY A 48 -17.09 23.74 4.03
N GLY A 49 -15.86 24.21 3.81
CA GLY A 49 -15.13 25.07 4.74
C GLY A 49 -14.42 24.31 5.87
N ASN A 50 -13.78 25.05 6.78
CA ASN A 50 -12.94 24.47 7.85
C ASN A 50 -13.73 23.48 8.74
N GLN A 51 -15.00 23.75 9.03
CA GLN A 51 -15.85 22.84 9.80
C GLN A 51 -16.11 21.52 9.07
N GLY A 52 -16.32 21.57 7.76
CA GLY A 52 -16.49 20.39 6.93
C GLY A 52 -15.22 19.55 6.86
N VAL A 53 -14.07 20.19 6.58
CA VAL A 53 -12.75 19.52 6.58
C VAL A 53 -12.47 18.83 7.93
N LEU A 54 -12.67 19.52 9.05
CA LEU A 54 -12.45 18.96 10.39
C LEU A 54 -13.38 17.79 10.69
N SER A 55 -14.64 17.88 10.25
CA SER A 55 -15.63 16.81 10.44
C SER A 55 -15.26 15.56 9.66
N ILE A 56 -14.86 15.71 8.39
CA ILE A 56 -14.41 14.60 7.53
C ILE A 56 -13.11 14.00 8.08
N HIS A 57 -12.15 14.83 8.50
CA HIS A 57 -10.88 14.38 9.08
C HIS A 57 -11.11 13.49 10.31
N ARG A 58 -11.97 13.95 11.24
CA ARG A 58 -12.33 13.20 12.45
C ARG A 58 -13.01 11.88 12.07
N LEU A 59 -14.00 11.91 11.19
CA LEU A 59 -14.69 10.69 10.75
C LEU A 59 -13.72 9.67 10.15
N ALA A 60 -12.82 10.11 9.28
CA ALA A 60 -11.77 9.26 8.71
C ALA A 60 -10.78 8.75 9.77
N GLY A 61 -10.45 9.58 10.76
CA GLY A 61 -9.60 9.18 11.90
C GLY A 61 -10.26 8.09 12.76
N PHE A 62 -11.56 8.20 13.03
CA PHE A 62 -12.31 7.14 13.71
C PHE A 62 -12.36 5.86 12.87
N ALA A 63 -12.57 5.97 11.56
CA ALA A 63 -12.53 4.82 10.65
C ALA A 63 -11.16 4.13 10.67
N LEU A 64 -10.06 4.89 10.71
CA LEU A 64 -8.70 4.36 10.83
C LEU A 64 -8.51 3.60 12.14
N ILE A 65 -8.97 4.16 13.26
CA ILE A 65 -8.91 3.52 14.59
C ILE A 65 -9.70 2.21 14.59
N ALA A 66 -10.93 2.20 14.06
CA ALA A 66 -11.76 1.00 13.98
C ALA A 66 -11.11 -0.07 13.08
N LEU A 67 -10.61 0.33 11.91
CA LEU A 67 -9.96 -0.55 10.94
C LEU A 67 -8.69 -1.20 11.52
N THR A 68 -7.86 -0.40 12.20
CA THR A 68 -6.63 -0.89 12.84
C THR A 68 -6.93 -1.73 14.08
N GLY A 69 -7.94 -1.32 14.87
CA GLY A 69 -8.44 -2.05 16.03
C GLY A 69 -9.02 -3.43 15.66
N PHE A 70 -9.53 -3.61 14.45
CA PHE A 70 -9.85 -4.93 13.90
C PHE A 70 -8.60 -5.69 13.43
N TRP A 71 -7.71 -5.02 12.70
CA TRP A 71 -6.57 -5.66 12.03
C TRP A 71 -5.51 -6.21 12.98
N VAL A 72 -5.19 -5.47 14.05
CA VAL A 72 -4.16 -5.90 15.02
C VAL A 72 -4.57 -7.21 15.71
N PRO A 73 -5.78 -7.34 16.32
CA PRO A 73 -6.27 -8.61 16.84
C PRO A 73 -6.34 -9.70 15.77
N TYR A 74 -6.79 -9.37 14.55
CA TYR A 74 -6.84 -10.34 13.45
C TYR A 74 -5.46 -10.95 13.16
N MET A 75 -4.41 -10.12 13.08
CA MET A 75 -3.04 -10.57 12.89
C MET A 75 -2.51 -11.37 14.08
N LEU A 76 -2.83 -10.93 15.30
CA LEU A 76 -2.36 -11.54 16.53
C LEU A 76 -3.07 -12.83 16.88
N LEU A 77 -4.31 -13.09 16.43
CA LEU A 77 -5.07 -14.29 16.80
C LEU A 77 -4.94 -15.41 15.76
N ARG A 78 -4.72 -15.09 14.48
CA ARG A 78 -4.66 -16.10 13.41
C ARG A 78 -3.30 -16.80 13.36
N SER A 79 -3.29 -18.12 13.54
CA SER A 79 -2.06 -18.95 13.55
C SER A 79 -1.18 -18.78 12.30
N THR A 80 -1.79 -18.76 11.12
CA THR A 80 -1.10 -18.50 9.84
C THR A 80 -0.43 -17.12 9.81
N SER A 81 -1.03 -16.12 10.46
CA SER A 81 -0.48 -14.77 10.55
C SER A 81 0.68 -14.70 11.57
N ARG A 82 0.55 -15.39 12.71
CA ARG A 82 1.62 -15.47 13.73
C ARG A 82 2.92 -16.08 13.18
N SER A 83 2.83 -17.10 12.34
CA SER A 83 4.01 -17.72 11.70
C SER A 83 4.74 -16.71 10.79
N ASN A 84 4.00 -15.89 10.04
CA ASN A 84 4.56 -14.84 9.21
C ASN A 84 5.03 -13.61 10.02
N PHE A 85 4.51 -13.38 11.22
CA PHE A 85 4.86 -12.21 12.04
C PHE A 85 6.35 -12.16 12.40
N ARG A 86 7.00 -13.30 12.60
CA ARG A 86 8.47 -13.30 12.82
C ARG A 86 9.26 -12.79 11.61
N SER A 87 8.74 -13.01 10.40
CA SER A 87 9.41 -12.60 9.17
C SER A 87 9.35 -11.08 8.92
N ILE A 88 8.43 -10.37 9.58
CA ILE A 88 8.28 -8.91 9.44
C ILE A 88 9.08 -8.12 10.49
N LEU A 89 9.58 -8.79 11.53
CA LEU A 89 10.38 -8.13 12.57
C LEU A 89 11.75 -7.74 12.00
N PRO A 90 12.28 -6.55 12.34
CA PRO A 90 13.64 -6.16 11.99
C PRO A 90 14.62 -7.10 12.69
N ALA A 91 15.62 -7.56 11.94
CA ALA A 91 16.67 -8.46 12.42
C ALA A 91 18.05 -7.85 12.17
N LEU A 92 19.07 -8.33 12.88
CA LEU A 92 20.46 -7.90 12.66
C LEU A 92 20.94 -8.16 11.22
N SER A 93 20.36 -9.14 10.53
CA SER A 93 20.61 -9.38 9.11
C SER A 93 20.13 -8.23 8.22
N ASP A 94 19.09 -7.50 8.61
CA ASP A 94 18.58 -6.33 7.87
C ASP A 94 19.59 -5.17 7.94
N VAL A 95 20.32 -5.02 9.06
CA VAL A 95 21.41 -4.02 9.19
C VAL A 95 22.58 -4.37 8.27
N LYS A 96 22.98 -5.65 8.21
CA LYS A 96 24.01 -6.11 7.28
C LYS A 96 23.59 -5.87 5.83
N ALA A 97 22.31 -6.14 5.52
CA ALA A 97 21.75 -5.89 4.20
C ALA A 97 21.84 -4.42 3.82
N PHE A 98 21.44 -3.52 4.72
CA PHE A 98 21.54 -2.08 4.53
C PHE A 98 22.98 -1.60 4.29
N ILE A 99 23.94 -2.06 5.09
CA ILE A 99 25.35 -1.67 4.94
C ILE A 99 25.89 -2.10 3.57
N GLN A 100 25.65 -3.34 3.15
CA GLN A 100 26.07 -3.81 1.83
C GLN A 100 25.36 -3.05 0.71
N ASP A 101 24.09 -2.68 0.89
CA ASP A 101 23.35 -1.91 -0.12
C ASP A 101 23.94 -0.51 -0.33
N ILE A 102 24.38 0.14 0.76
CA ILE A 102 25.15 1.39 0.70
C ILE A 102 26.48 1.16 -0.01
N GLN A 103 27.22 0.09 0.34
CA GLN A 103 28.49 -0.22 -0.32
C GLN A 103 28.28 -0.43 -1.82
N PHE A 104 27.27 -1.16 -2.23
CA PHE A 104 26.89 -1.36 -3.63
C PHE A 104 26.56 -0.03 -4.32
N ALA A 105 25.72 0.82 -3.70
CA ALA A 105 25.38 2.13 -4.24
C ALA A 105 26.60 3.06 -4.40
N LEU A 106 27.61 2.91 -3.55
CA LEU A 106 28.90 3.61 -3.61
C LEU A 106 29.92 2.93 -4.53
N GLY A 107 29.56 1.84 -5.22
CA GLY A 107 30.47 1.07 -6.08
C GLY A 107 31.56 0.31 -5.33
N ARG A 108 31.38 0.06 -4.03
CA ARG A 108 32.30 -0.68 -3.14
C ARG A 108 31.92 -2.14 -2.93
N ALA A 109 30.82 -2.58 -3.54
CA ALA A 109 30.41 -3.98 -3.59
C ALA A 109 29.87 -4.27 -5.00
N ASP A 110 30.15 -5.46 -5.51
CA ASP A 110 29.74 -5.87 -6.87
C ASP A 110 28.24 -6.22 -6.94
N GLU A 111 27.65 -6.62 -5.80
CA GLU A 111 26.25 -7.03 -5.73
C GLU A 111 25.54 -6.49 -4.47
N ARG A 112 24.22 -6.25 -4.62
CA ARG A 112 23.32 -5.95 -3.49
C ARG A 112 23.15 -7.17 -2.60
N HIS A 113 22.89 -6.94 -1.30
CA HIS A 113 22.60 -8.02 -0.38
C HIS A 113 21.35 -8.81 -0.82
N PRO A 114 21.28 -10.15 -0.68
CA PRO A 114 20.11 -10.93 -1.08
C PRO A 114 18.80 -10.46 -0.42
N ALA A 115 18.84 -10.04 0.84
CA ALA A 115 17.69 -9.47 1.55
C ALA A 115 17.23 -8.07 1.04
N ALA A 116 18.00 -7.43 0.15
CA ALA A 116 17.62 -6.20 -0.55
C ALA A 116 16.84 -6.49 -1.86
N ARG A 117 16.79 -7.75 -2.31
CA ARG A 117 16.05 -8.15 -3.50
C ARG A 117 14.55 -8.01 -3.21
N GLN A 118 13.93 -6.98 -3.79
CA GLN A 118 12.51 -6.66 -3.58
C GLN A 118 11.69 -6.89 -4.85
N PHE A 119 12.32 -6.74 -6.02
CA PHE A 119 11.66 -6.74 -7.31
C PHE A 119 12.35 -7.71 -8.27
N ALA A 120 11.52 -8.49 -8.96
CA ALA A 120 11.69 -9.19 -10.23
C ALA A 120 13.12 -9.50 -10.75
N GLY A 121 13.33 -10.71 -11.27
CA GLY A 121 14.63 -11.16 -11.82
C GLY A 121 15.31 -12.26 -11.01
N TYR A 122 14.68 -12.75 -9.94
CA TYR A 122 15.14 -13.87 -9.10
C TYR A 122 13.96 -14.77 -8.74
N LYS A 123 14.17 -16.08 -8.59
CA LYS A 123 13.09 -17.04 -8.31
C LYS A 123 12.31 -16.71 -7.02
N ALA A 124 11.10 -17.23 -6.91
CA ALA A 124 10.16 -16.96 -5.81
C ALA A 124 10.75 -17.22 -4.41
N ASP A 125 11.57 -18.25 -4.32
CA ASP A 125 12.30 -18.75 -3.16
C ASP A 125 13.56 -17.95 -2.86
N GLU A 126 14.15 -17.32 -3.88
CA GLU A 126 15.31 -16.43 -3.76
C GLU A 126 14.93 -15.00 -3.34
N VAL A 127 13.70 -14.57 -3.62
CA VAL A 127 13.19 -13.25 -3.21
C VAL A 127 12.53 -13.36 -1.84
N PRO A 128 13.07 -12.69 -0.80
CA PRO A 128 12.46 -12.73 0.53
C PRO A 128 10.98 -12.32 0.47
N LEU A 129 10.17 -12.85 1.39
CA LEU A 129 8.75 -12.47 1.48
C LEU A 129 8.60 -10.95 1.54
N ILE A 130 9.45 -10.31 2.35
CA ILE A 130 9.56 -8.87 2.53
C ILE A 130 11.07 -8.51 2.58
N SER A 131 11.52 -7.60 1.72
CA SER A 131 12.89 -7.08 1.74
C SER A 131 13.14 -6.26 3.01
N TYR A 132 14.41 -6.00 3.36
CA TYR A 132 14.71 -5.14 4.51
C TYR A 132 14.09 -3.73 4.36
N ILE A 133 14.03 -3.20 3.14
CA ILE A 133 13.36 -1.93 2.80
C ILE A 133 11.86 -2.05 3.08
N GLY A 134 11.21 -3.12 2.59
CA GLY A 134 9.79 -3.37 2.83
C GLY A 134 9.45 -3.52 4.31
N LYS A 135 10.32 -4.16 5.11
CA LYS A 135 10.17 -4.21 6.58
C LYS A 135 10.28 -2.81 7.18
N GLY A 136 11.25 -2.02 6.75
CA GLY A 136 11.41 -0.63 7.17
C GLY A 136 10.15 0.19 6.91
N VAL A 137 9.58 0.11 5.71
CA VAL A 137 8.32 0.79 5.34
C VAL A 137 7.17 0.33 6.24
N ILE A 138 7.01 -0.97 6.47
CA ILE A 138 5.96 -1.49 7.36
C ILE A 138 6.09 -0.91 8.78
N TRP A 139 7.30 -0.91 9.34
CA TRP A 139 7.52 -0.42 10.71
C TRP A 139 7.38 1.09 10.85
N ILE A 140 7.90 1.85 9.90
CA ILE A 140 7.72 3.31 9.87
C ILE A 140 6.23 3.64 9.82
N PHE A 141 5.48 3.05 8.87
CA PHE A 141 4.04 3.28 8.76
C PHE A 141 3.29 2.82 10.01
N THR A 142 3.68 1.69 10.62
CA THR A 142 3.03 1.17 11.83
C THR A 142 3.21 2.12 13.00
N VAL A 143 4.45 2.58 13.24
CA VAL A 143 4.76 3.51 14.34
C VAL A 143 4.11 4.87 14.09
N GLU A 144 4.22 5.41 12.88
CA GLU A 144 3.64 6.71 12.52
C GLU A 144 2.12 6.70 12.62
N LEU A 145 1.43 5.67 12.07
CA LEU A 145 -0.03 5.56 12.21
C LEU A 145 -0.44 5.42 13.67
N LEU A 146 0.30 4.66 14.48
CA LEU A 146 0.01 4.52 15.90
C LEU A 146 0.14 5.87 16.62
N LEU A 147 1.24 6.59 16.40
CA LEU A 147 1.45 7.90 17.00
C LEU A 147 0.41 8.93 16.52
N LEU A 148 0.04 8.92 15.23
CA LEU A 148 -1.02 9.77 14.68
C LEU A 148 -2.39 9.45 15.29
N MET A 149 -2.76 8.18 15.43
CA MET A 149 -4.02 7.80 16.07
C MET A 149 -4.07 8.24 17.54
N LEU A 150 -2.98 8.01 18.29
CA LEU A 150 -2.92 8.41 19.70
C LEU A 150 -2.96 9.92 19.87
N SER A 151 -2.09 10.65 19.16
CA SER A 151 -2.08 12.12 19.21
C SER A 151 -3.38 12.74 18.70
N GLY A 152 -3.98 12.16 17.65
CA GLY A 152 -5.27 12.57 17.09
C GLY A 152 -6.42 12.38 18.07
N LEU A 153 -6.43 11.27 18.81
CA LEU A 153 -7.42 11.00 19.85
C LEU A 153 -7.26 11.97 21.04
N LEU A 154 -6.02 12.25 21.44
CA LEU A 154 -5.72 13.23 22.49
C LEU A 154 -6.25 14.63 22.10
N ILE A 155 -6.00 15.10 20.87
CA ILE A 155 -6.47 16.41 20.42
C ILE A 155 -7.92 16.43 19.92
N TRP A 156 -8.60 15.27 19.88
CA TRP A 156 -9.94 15.09 19.31
C TRP A 156 -10.95 16.06 19.91
N ARG A 157 -10.91 16.22 21.23
CA ARG A 157 -11.67 17.20 21.98
C ARG A 157 -10.74 18.06 22.81
N LYS A 158 -10.32 19.20 22.26
CA LYS A 158 -9.38 20.16 22.86
C LYS A 158 -9.67 20.47 24.34
N THR A 159 -10.94 20.58 24.73
CA THR A 159 -11.32 20.87 26.13
C THR A 159 -10.88 19.77 27.10
N TRP A 160 -11.00 18.49 26.73
CA TRP A 160 -10.56 17.38 27.59
C TRP A 160 -9.06 17.44 27.88
N LEU A 161 -8.26 17.85 26.89
CA LEU A 161 -6.82 17.92 27.06
C LEU A 161 -6.38 19.14 27.89
N ILE A 162 -7.06 20.28 27.71
CA ILE A 162 -6.87 21.47 28.56
C ILE A 162 -7.26 21.15 30.01
N ASP A 163 -8.39 20.51 30.22
CA ASP A 163 -8.86 20.12 31.56
C ASP A 163 -7.94 19.09 32.23
N PHE A 164 -7.31 18.20 31.44
CA PHE A 164 -6.40 17.17 31.96
C PHE A 164 -4.99 17.70 32.29
N TYR A 165 -4.45 18.63 31.49
CA TYR A 165 -3.10 19.16 31.68
C TYR A 165 -3.03 20.56 32.30
N ASP A 166 -4.17 21.23 32.49
CA ASP A 166 -4.29 22.62 32.97
C ASP A 166 -3.36 23.61 32.24
N SER A 167 -3.09 23.34 30.95
CA SER A 167 -2.08 24.08 30.20
C SER A 167 -2.35 24.13 28.71
N GLN A 168 -2.53 25.35 28.20
CA GLN A 168 -2.67 25.62 26.78
C GLN A 168 -1.41 25.22 26.00
N SER A 169 -0.20 25.41 26.54
CA SER A 169 1.05 25.11 25.83
C SER A 169 1.22 23.61 25.56
N VAL A 170 0.72 22.75 26.44
CA VAL A 170 0.72 21.30 26.24
C VAL A 170 -0.18 20.90 25.08
N VAL A 171 -1.38 21.48 25.00
CA VAL A 171 -2.31 21.22 23.87
C VAL A 171 -1.70 21.67 22.55
N MET A 172 -1.05 22.83 22.54
CA MET A 172 -0.33 23.36 21.37
C MET A 172 0.76 22.41 20.89
N ALA A 173 1.56 21.89 21.82
CA ALA A 173 2.61 20.93 21.51
C ALA A 173 2.05 19.66 20.87
N PHE A 174 0.92 19.12 21.37
CA PHE A 174 0.29 17.94 20.78
C PHE A 174 -0.30 18.20 19.39
N VAL A 175 -0.87 19.39 19.14
CA VAL A 175 -1.36 19.76 17.81
C VAL A 175 -0.20 19.88 16.82
N ALA A 176 0.89 20.54 17.21
CA ALA A 176 2.09 20.64 16.39
C ALA A 176 2.72 19.27 16.13
N PHE A 177 2.82 18.43 17.17
CA PHE A 177 3.33 17.06 17.07
C PHE A 177 2.50 16.20 16.10
N HIS A 178 1.16 16.22 16.22
CA HIS A 178 0.28 15.52 15.29
C HIS A 178 0.44 16.02 13.85
N GLY A 179 0.50 17.34 13.66
CA GLY A 179 0.72 17.96 12.35
C GLY A 179 2.05 17.55 11.71
N LEU A 180 3.15 17.59 12.47
CA LEU A 180 4.47 17.20 11.99
C LEU A 180 4.57 15.71 11.67
N LEU A 181 3.96 14.83 12.49
CA LEU A 181 3.84 13.41 12.16
C LEU A 181 3.08 13.21 10.84
N GLY A 182 2.03 14.00 10.60
CA GLY A 182 1.30 13.99 9.34
C GLY A 182 2.19 14.38 8.16
N VAL A 183 3.02 15.42 8.31
CA VAL A 183 3.98 15.84 7.28
C VAL A 183 5.00 14.73 6.95
N ILE A 184 5.57 14.06 7.95
CA ILE A 184 6.55 12.98 7.72
C ILE A 184 5.87 11.77 7.06
N MET A 185 4.74 11.32 7.57
CA MET A 185 3.99 10.18 7.02
C MET A 185 3.55 10.45 5.57
N LEU A 186 3.21 11.70 5.23
CA LEU A 186 2.90 12.06 3.86
C LEU A 186 4.07 11.77 2.91
N MET A 187 5.30 12.13 3.30
CA MET A 187 6.48 11.82 2.49
C MET A 187 6.54 10.31 2.23
N GLY A 188 6.33 9.51 3.28
CA GLY A 188 6.23 8.05 3.17
C GLY A 188 5.15 7.60 2.17
N VAL A 189 3.94 8.17 2.23
CA VAL A 189 2.84 7.82 1.32
C VAL A 189 3.09 8.25 -0.12
N MET A 190 3.71 9.41 -0.34
CA MET A 190 4.10 9.87 -1.67
C MET A 190 5.15 8.96 -2.29
N PHE A 191 6.19 8.59 -1.51
CA PHE A 191 7.19 7.63 -1.97
C PHE A 191 6.60 6.25 -2.23
N HIS A 192 5.75 5.74 -1.32
CA HIS A 192 5.07 4.47 -1.50
C HIS A 192 4.22 4.45 -2.79
N THR A 193 3.46 5.53 -3.03
CA THR A 193 2.67 5.71 -4.24
C THR A 193 3.56 5.72 -5.49
N PHE A 194 4.67 6.44 -5.44
CA PHE A 194 5.61 6.54 -6.55
C PHE A 194 6.28 5.20 -6.86
N GLU A 195 6.81 4.53 -5.83
CA GLU A 195 7.50 3.25 -5.95
C GLU A 195 6.57 2.20 -6.57
N HIS A 196 5.38 1.99 -6.01
CA HIS A 196 4.49 0.92 -6.48
C HIS A 196 3.68 1.27 -7.74
N GLY A 197 3.46 2.56 -8.02
CA GLY A 197 2.77 3.01 -9.23
C GLY A 197 3.68 3.13 -10.45
N PHE A 198 4.95 3.51 -10.24
CA PHE A 198 5.86 3.90 -11.32
C PHE A 198 7.09 2.99 -11.45
N HIS A 199 7.16 1.88 -10.72
CA HIS A 199 8.20 0.87 -10.95
C HIS A 199 8.10 0.30 -12.38
N PRO A 200 9.22 0.16 -13.12
CA PRO A 200 9.21 -0.29 -14.52
C PRO A 200 8.60 -1.67 -14.72
N ALA A 201 8.68 -2.56 -13.72
CA ALA A 201 8.14 -3.92 -13.79
C ALA A 201 6.62 -3.99 -13.53
N PHE A 202 6.02 -2.97 -12.91
CA PHE A 202 4.62 -2.99 -12.47
C PHE A 202 3.78 -1.85 -13.04
N TYR A 203 4.39 -0.88 -13.70
CA TYR A 203 3.70 0.28 -14.24
C TYR A 203 2.50 -0.11 -15.13
N PRO A 204 1.30 0.45 -14.89
CA PRO A 204 1.03 1.62 -14.04
C PRO A 204 0.64 1.33 -12.57
N VAL A 205 0.52 0.07 -12.15
CA VAL A 205 0.16 -0.27 -10.75
C VAL A 205 0.59 -1.70 -10.41
N GLU A 206 1.19 -1.89 -9.23
CA GLU A 206 1.50 -3.23 -8.72
C GLU A 206 0.26 -3.98 -8.22
N MET A 207 -0.11 -5.04 -8.95
CA MET A 207 -1.32 -5.81 -8.66
C MET A 207 -1.23 -6.69 -7.41
N LYS A 208 -0.04 -6.93 -6.84
CA LYS A 208 0.13 -7.80 -5.66
C LYS A 208 -0.63 -7.28 -4.44
N ALA A 209 -0.78 -5.96 -4.31
CA ALA A 209 -1.54 -5.34 -3.22
C ALA A 209 -3.05 -5.58 -3.32
N PHE A 210 -3.57 -5.93 -4.50
CA PHE A 210 -5.00 -6.06 -4.78
C PHE A 210 -5.43 -7.50 -5.04
N LEU A 211 -4.55 -8.32 -5.61
CA LEU A 211 -4.86 -9.71 -5.94
C LEU A 211 -4.31 -10.66 -4.87
N PRO A 212 -5.18 -11.46 -4.22
CA PRO A 212 -4.75 -12.37 -3.17
C PRO A 212 -4.07 -13.62 -3.75
N LYS A 213 -3.21 -14.26 -2.95
CA LYS A 213 -2.38 -15.42 -3.34
C LYS A 213 -3.17 -16.54 -4.02
N ASP A 214 -4.34 -16.88 -3.50
CA ASP A 214 -5.19 -17.95 -4.03
C ASP A 214 -5.79 -17.63 -5.42
N GLN A 215 -5.82 -16.35 -5.79
CA GLN A 215 -6.34 -15.88 -7.09
C GLN A 215 -5.22 -15.49 -8.06
N THR A 216 -4.00 -15.46 -7.54
CA THR A 216 -2.81 -15.07 -8.28
C THR A 216 -2.46 -16.21 -9.25
N PRO A 217 -2.38 -15.95 -10.56
CA PRO A 217 -2.07 -16.98 -11.54
C PRO A 217 -0.64 -17.47 -11.30
N ASN A 218 -0.48 -18.77 -11.05
CA ASN A 218 0.82 -19.42 -11.12
C ASN A 218 1.05 -19.75 -12.60
N PHE A 219 1.84 -18.96 -13.33
CA PHE A 219 2.16 -19.23 -14.74
C PHE A 219 3.22 -20.31 -14.93
N HIS A 220 3.59 -21.04 -13.87
CA HIS A 220 4.59 -22.10 -13.93
C HIS A 220 3.91 -23.46 -13.77
N GLY A 221 4.30 -24.39 -14.65
CA GLY A 221 4.19 -25.83 -14.40
C GLY A 221 5.11 -26.22 -13.25
N ASP A 222 5.88 -27.29 -13.41
CA ASP A 222 6.84 -27.73 -12.40
C ASP A 222 7.77 -26.56 -11.99
N PRO A 223 7.86 -26.19 -10.69
CA PRO A 223 8.75 -25.13 -10.21
C PRO A 223 10.23 -25.33 -10.59
N ASP A 224 10.62 -26.54 -10.98
CA ASP A 224 11.97 -26.87 -11.46
C ASP A 224 12.23 -26.50 -12.93
N GLU A 225 11.20 -26.19 -13.74
CA GLU A 225 11.35 -25.92 -15.19
C GLU A 225 11.74 -24.48 -15.55
N HIS A 226 11.72 -23.54 -14.61
CA HIS A 226 11.93 -22.11 -14.91
C HIS A 226 12.98 -21.44 -14.03
N GLU A 227 14.01 -20.87 -14.68
CA GLU A 227 15.13 -20.21 -13.99
C GLU A 227 14.83 -18.79 -13.49
N THR A 228 13.77 -18.12 -13.99
CA THR A 228 13.49 -16.70 -13.72
C THR A 228 12.00 -16.37 -13.52
N THR A 229 11.69 -15.16 -13.04
CA THR A 229 10.32 -14.65 -12.80
C THR A 229 9.53 -14.26 -14.06
N GLY A 230 10.02 -14.57 -15.26
CA GLY A 230 9.39 -14.09 -16.50
C GLY A 230 9.56 -12.59 -16.78
N ILE A 231 10.43 -11.86 -16.04
CA ILE A 231 10.61 -10.41 -16.24
C ILE A 231 11.25 -10.10 -17.59
N GLU A 232 12.12 -10.97 -18.05
CA GLU A 232 12.78 -10.92 -19.35
C GLU A 232 11.80 -10.98 -20.53
N ARG A 233 10.59 -11.51 -20.30
CA ARG A 233 9.51 -11.53 -21.30
C ARG A 233 8.72 -10.23 -21.34
N LEU A 234 9.02 -9.28 -20.45
CA LEU A 234 8.27 -8.03 -20.33
C LEU A 234 8.87 -6.93 -21.19
N ARG A 235 8.00 -6.26 -21.94
CA ARG A 235 8.34 -5.02 -22.63
C ARG A 235 7.87 -3.82 -21.81
N ARG A 236 8.78 -2.91 -21.54
CA ARG A 236 8.49 -1.62 -20.90
C ARG A 236 7.51 -0.82 -21.76
N LYS A 237 6.46 -0.27 -21.15
CA LYS A 237 5.54 0.65 -21.82
C LYS A 237 6.27 1.89 -22.30
N SER A 238 5.94 2.38 -23.50
CA SER A 238 6.56 3.59 -24.08
C SER A 238 6.36 4.83 -23.21
N SER A 239 5.21 4.95 -22.55
CA SER A 239 4.89 6.10 -21.67
C SER A 239 5.64 6.10 -20.34
N TRP A 240 6.21 4.97 -19.91
CA TRP A 240 6.77 4.82 -18.56
C TRP A 240 7.87 5.86 -18.26
N ARG A 241 8.80 6.08 -19.19
CA ARG A 241 9.97 6.94 -18.96
C ARG A 241 9.57 8.38 -18.66
N TRP A 242 8.63 8.93 -19.45
CA TRP A 242 8.14 10.27 -19.21
C TRP A 242 7.29 10.32 -17.93
N ALA A 243 6.39 9.35 -17.73
CA ALA A 243 5.51 9.33 -16.57
C ALA A 243 6.29 9.24 -15.24
N THR A 244 7.32 8.39 -15.16
CA THR A 244 8.17 8.26 -13.96
C THR A 244 8.97 9.53 -13.69
N ASN A 245 9.49 10.19 -14.72
CA ASN A 245 10.23 11.44 -14.54
C ASN A 245 9.33 12.58 -14.05
N VAL A 246 8.16 12.76 -14.68
CA VAL A 246 7.20 13.79 -14.26
C VAL A 246 6.75 13.56 -12.83
N MET A 247 6.33 12.32 -12.50
CA MET A 247 5.86 12.01 -11.16
C MET A 247 6.97 12.07 -10.11
N GLY A 248 8.20 11.68 -10.45
CA GLY A 248 9.35 11.83 -9.58
C GLY A 248 9.62 13.30 -9.24
N VAL A 249 9.57 14.19 -10.23
CA VAL A 249 9.68 15.65 -10.00
C VAL A 249 8.56 16.16 -9.10
N LEU A 250 7.30 15.78 -9.37
CA LEU A 250 6.16 16.23 -8.57
C LEU A 250 6.23 15.74 -7.12
N VAL A 251 6.70 14.51 -6.87
CA VAL A 251 6.94 13.97 -5.53
C VAL A 251 7.99 14.81 -4.81
N VAL A 252 9.14 15.06 -5.43
CA VAL A 252 10.23 15.83 -4.81
C VAL A 252 9.80 17.27 -4.54
N VAL A 253 9.19 17.94 -5.52
CA VAL A 253 8.68 19.30 -5.37
C VAL A 253 7.63 19.36 -4.26
N GLY A 254 6.66 18.44 -4.26
CA GLY A 254 5.63 18.36 -3.23
C GLY A 254 6.23 18.21 -1.82
N ILE A 255 7.14 17.24 -1.64
CA ILE A 255 7.80 17.00 -0.35
C ILE A 255 8.57 18.25 0.12
N VAL A 256 9.42 18.82 -0.74
CA VAL A 256 10.26 19.96 -0.37
C VAL A 256 9.42 21.18 -0.03
N SER A 257 8.41 21.50 -0.83
CA SER A 257 7.53 22.66 -0.56
C SER A 257 6.82 22.55 0.77
N VAL A 258 6.48 21.34 1.16
CA VAL A 258 5.75 21.05 2.40
C VAL A 258 6.68 21.10 3.59
N MET A 259 7.87 20.52 3.47
CA MET A 259 8.89 20.65 4.49
C MET A 259 9.19 22.12 4.75
N MET A 260 9.38 22.92 3.70
CA MET A 260 9.59 24.37 3.81
C MET A 260 8.39 25.07 4.47
N ALA A 261 7.17 24.79 4.02
CA ALA A 261 5.96 25.37 4.63
C ALA A 261 5.76 24.95 6.09
N SER A 262 6.18 23.74 6.47
CA SER A 262 6.08 23.24 7.84
C SER A 262 7.03 23.93 8.82
N LEU A 263 8.10 24.58 8.34
CA LEU A 263 8.99 25.38 9.20
C LEU A 263 8.30 26.64 9.73
N GLU A 264 7.32 27.14 8.98
CA GLU A 264 6.51 28.31 9.34
C GLU A 264 5.19 27.90 10.04
N TYR A 265 4.89 26.60 10.07
CA TYR A 265 3.66 26.06 10.64
C TYR A 265 3.72 26.03 12.17
N GLY A 266 3.15 27.07 12.81
CA GLY A 266 3.01 27.16 14.27
C GLY A 266 1.90 26.30 14.88
N GLY A 267 1.12 25.58 14.06
CA GLY A 267 0.10 24.63 14.52
C GLY A 267 -1.16 25.22 15.14
N TYR A 268 -1.20 26.52 15.45
CA TYR A 268 -2.34 27.14 16.12
C TYR A 268 -2.30 28.68 16.13
N PRO A 269 -3.46 29.36 16.22
CA PRO A 269 -4.81 28.79 16.12
C PRO A 269 -5.04 28.23 14.71
N VAL A 270 -5.62 27.03 14.63
CA VAL A 270 -6.19 26.56 13.37
C VAL A 270 -7.31 27.55 13.05
N PRO A 271 -7.23 28.32 11.96
CA PRO A 271 -8.20 29.36 11.68
C PRO A 271 -9.61 28.78 11.56
N ASP A 272 -10.61 29.40 12.19
CA ASP A 272 -12.01 28.99 12.02
C ASP A 272 -12.59 29.52 10.70
N SER A 273 -11.92 30.50 10.07
CA SER A 273 -12.22 31.09 8.77
C SER A 273 -11.08 30.87 7.77
N LEU A 274 -11.36 31.03 6.47
CA LEU A 274 -10.32 31.04 5.45
C LEU A 274 -9.38 32.24 5.68
N ALA A 275 -8.10 31.97 5.95
CA ALA A 275 -7.08 33.00 5.98
C ALA A 275 -6.49 33.13 4.56
N PHE A 276 -6.83 34.19 3.85
CA PHE A 276 -6.10 34.57 2.65
C PHE A 276 -4.88 35.37 3.09
N ASP A 277 -3.82 34.67 3.49
CA ASP A 277 -2.52 35.30 3.69
C ASP A 277 -1.84 35.52 2.32
N GLU A 278 -0.87 36.43 2.24
CA GLU A 278 -0.06 36.66 1.03
C GLU A 278 0.89 35.47 0.78
N GLY A 279 0.32 34.32 0.40
CA GLY A 279 1.05 33.09 0.16
C GLY A 279 1.97 33.22 -1.06
N SER A 280 3.21 32.76 -0.92
CA SER A 280 4.13 32.65 -2.05
C SER A 280 3.53 31.74 -3.13
N ALA A 281 3.39 32.24 -4.36
CA ALA A 281 2.88 31.47 -5.49
C ALA A 281 3.65 30.15 -5.69
N LEU A 282 4.96 30.14 -5.41
CA LEU A 282 5.79 28.95 -5.46
C LEU A 282 5.40 27.92 -4.39
N ARG A 283 5.08 28.37 -3.17
CA ARG A 283 4.59 27.51 -2.08
C ARG A 283 3.25 26.91 -2.46
N THR A 284 2.32 27.72 -2.97
CA THR A 284 1.02 27.25 -3.46
C THR A 284 1.15 26.20 -4.55
N ILE A 285 1.97 26.44 -5.57
CA ILE A 285 2.19 25.48 -6.67
C ILE A 285 2.79 24.18 -6.13
N GLY A 286 3.79 24.28 -5.25
CA GLY A 286 4.46 23.10 -4.69
C GLY A 286 3.57 22.24 -3.81
N ILE A 287 2.80 22.84 -2.90
CA ILE A 287 1.85 22.10 -2.05
C ILE A 287 0.75 21.45 -2.92
N ASN A 288 0.25 22.15 -3.95
CA ASN A 288 -0.72 21.59 -4.89
C ASN A 288 -0.13 20.46 -5.75
N ALA A 289 1.15 20.53 -6.14
CA ALA A 289 1.84 19.41 -6.76
C ALA A 289 1.84 18.17 -5.84
N GLY A 290 2.01 18.38 -4.54
CA GLY A 290 1.88 17.34 -3.55
C GLY A 290 0.48 16.72 -3.48
N ILE A 291 -0.56 17.55 -3.43
CA ILE A 291 -1.96 17.09 -3.50
C ILE A 291 -2.25 16.31 -4.79
N PHE A 292 -1.68 16.74 -5.91
CA PHE A 292 -1.82 16.03 -7.18
C PHE A 292 -1.20 14.63 -7.12
N VAL A 293 -0.03 14.46 -6.50
CA VAL A 293 0.58 13.13 -6.28
C VAL A 293 -0.34 12.23 -5.46
N LEU A 294 -0.97 12.77 -4.40
CA LEU A 294 -1.95 12.01 -3.61
C LEU A 294 -3.18 11.61 -4.42
N LEU A 295 -3.70 12.52 -5.26
CA LEU A 295 -4.82 12.22 -6.16
C LEU A 295 -4.47 11.10 -7.14
N VAL A 296 -3.27 11.14 -7.73
CA VAL A 296 -2.77 10.05 -8.58
C VAL A 296 -2.71 8.75 -7.78
N GLY A 297 -2.23 8.77 -6.54
CA GLY A 297 -2.21 7.59 -5.67
C GLY A 297 -3.59 7.00 -5.39
N LEU A 298 -4.57 7.84 -5.07
CA LEU A 298 -5.97 7.41 -4.90
C LEU A 298 -6.52 6.79 -6.19
N VAL A 299 -6.28 7.43 -7.35
CA VAL A 299 -6.70 6.92 -8.66
C VAL A 299 -6.05 5.58 -8.95
N LEU A 300 -4.75 5.40 -8.68
CA LEU A 300 -4.05 4.13 -8.86
C LEU A 300 -4.60 3.04 -7.93
N SER A 301 -4.97 3.38 -6.69
CA SER A 301 -5.61 2.46 -5.75
C SER A 301 -6.97 1.97 -6.24
N VAL A 302 -7.81 2.89 -6.75
CA VAL A 302 -9.09 2.55 -7.37
C VAL A 302 -8.87 1.72 -8.64
N PHE A 303 -7.93 2.12 -9.49
CA PHE A 303 -7.58 1.42 -10.72
C PHE A 303 -7.12 -0.02 -10.47
N GLY A 304 -6.28 -0.24 -9.45
CA GLY A 304 -5.87 -1.59 -9.03
C GLY A 304 -7.04 -2.47 -8.62
N ASN A 305 -8.02 -1.92 -7.88
CA ASN A 305 -9.25 -2.63 -7.51
C ASN A 305 -10.14 -2.94 -8.72
N VAL A 306 -10.26 -2.02 -9.68
CA VAL A 306 -10.99 -2.25 -10.94
C VAL A 306 -10.32 -3.35 -11.77
N LEU A 307 -8.99 -3.34 -11.89
CA LEU A 307 -8.24 -4.38 -12.59
C LEU A 307 -8.44 -5.75 -11.94
N ARG A 308 -8.41 -5.81 -10.61
CA ARG A 308 -8.72 -7.03 -9.85
C ARG A 308 -10.13 -7.53 -10.18
N ALA A 309 -11.14 -6.67 -10.12
CA ALA A 309 -12.53 -7.04 -10.41
C ALA A 309 -12.68 -7.59 -11.84
N ARG A 310 -12.10 -6.90 -12.82
CA ARG A 310 -12.09 -7.34 -14.23
C ARG A 310 -11.42 -8.70 -14.40
N TYR A 311 -10.25 -8.89 -13.80
CA TYR A 311 -9.53 -10.16 -13.87
C TYR A 311 -10.35 -11.32 -13.28
N LEU A 312 -11.00 -11.09 -12.14
CA LEU A 312 -11.86 -12.11 -11.51
C LEU A 312 -13.12 -12.42 -12.34
N SER A 313 -13.72 -11.42 -13.00
CA SER A 313 -14.84 -11.64 -13.93
C SER A 313 -14.42 -12.55 -15.08
N GLN A 314 -13.33 -12.19 -15.76
CA GLN A 314 -12.81 -12.96 -16.90
C GLN A 314 -12.45 -14.40 -16.52
N ARG A 315 -11.95 -14.62 -15.30
CA ARG A 315 -11.69 -15.98 -14.81
C ARG A 315 -12.94 -16.78 -14.56
N ARG A 316 -14.02 -16.16 -14.05
CA ARG A 316 -15.30 -16.83 -13.84
C ARG A 316 -15.94 -17.21 -15.17
N GLU A 317 -15.92 -16.29 -16.14
CA GLU A 317 -16.40 -16.53 -17.52
C GLU A 317 -15.65 -17.72 -18.15
N ARG A 318 -14.31 -17.73 -18.11
CA ARG A 318 -13.50 -18.86 -18.61
C ARG A 318 -13.73 -20.19 -17.88
N ALA A 319 -14.08 -20.15 -16.61
CA ALA A 319 -14.40 -21.36 -15.85
C ALA A 319 -15.79 -21.90 -16.22
N GLN A 320 -16.74 -21.02 -16.54
CA GLN A 320 -18.07 -21.39 -17.03
C GLN A 320 -18.04 -21.88 -18.49
N GLU A 321 -17.16 -21.31 -19.32
CA GLU A 321 -16.90 -21.75 -20.70
C GLU A 321 -16.12 -23.07 -20.81
N ARG A 322 -15.70 -23.68 -19.69
CA ARG A 322 -15.23 -25.07 -19.65
C ARG A 322 -16.30 -26.04 -19.09
N PRO A 323 -17.42 -26.30 -19.76
CA PRO A 323 -18.26 -27.44 -19.41
C PRO A 323 -17.59 -28.75 -19.86
N THR A 324 -17.33 -29.63 -18.89
CA THR A 324 -17.59 -31.07 -19.01
C THR A 324 -16.94 -31.86 -20.16
N GLU A 325 -15.64 -31.70 -20.44
CA GLU A 325 -14.91 -32.63 -21.33
C GLU A 325 -14.46 -33.93 -20.61
N ARG A 326 -14.99 -34.20 -19.41
CA ARG A 326 -14.78 -35.44 -18.65
C ARG A 326 -16.08 -35.90 -17.97
N ALA A 327 -17.09 -36.24 -18.76
CA ALA A 327 -18.00 -37.30 -18.37
C ALA A 327 -17.65 -38.50 -19.27
N PRO A 328 -17.07 -39.60 -18.74
CA PRO A 328 -16.89 -40.79 -19.56
C PRO A 328 -18.29 -41.27 -19.95
N ALA A 329 -18.54 -41.31 -21.26
CA ALA A 329 -19.69 -42.00 -21.80
C ALA A 329 -19.63 -43.45 -21.29
N ALA A 330 -20.65 -43.83 -20.52
CA ALA A 330 -20.90 -45.23 -20.23
C ALA A 330 -21.34 -45.90 -21.54
N ASP A 331 -20.36 -46.37 -22.32
CA ASP A 331 -20.63 -47.31 -23.40
C ASP A 331 -20.88 -48.68 -22.78
N GLY A 332 -22.15 -49.00 -22.61
CA GLY A 332 -22.61 -50.36 -22.46
C GLY A 332 -22.75 -51.00 -23.84
N SER A 333 -21.99 -52.08 -24.09
CA SER A 333 -22.46 -53.21 -24.93
C SER A 333 -21.48 -54.39 -24.86
N GLY A 334 -21.97 -55.54 -24.38
CA GLY A 334 -21.29 -56.84 -24.51
C GLY A 334 -22.00 -57.90 -23.65
N PRO A 335 -22.73 -58.86 -24.24
CA PRO A 335 -23.73 -59.65 -23.54
C PRO A 335 -23.12 -60.78 -22.71
N ALA A 336 -23.84 -61.12 -21.64
CA ALA A 336 -23.65 -62.32 -20.85
C ALA A 336 -23.68 -63.58 -21.73
N ARG A 337 -22.67 -64.44 -21.57
CA ARG A 337 -22.78 -65.88 -21.77
C ARG A 337 -22.29 -66.57 -20.51
N ASP A 338 -23.28 -67.08 -19.80
CA ASP A 338 -23.22 -68.15 -18.82
C ASP A 338 -23.06 -69.47 -19.58
N ASP A 339 -22.17 -70.35 -19.13
CA ASP A 339 -22.19 -71.82 -19.29
C ASP A 339 -21.02 -72.39 -18.47
N GLY A 340 -21.33 -73.15 -17.41
CA GLY A 340 -20.38 -73.73 -16.43
C GLY A 340 -19.66 -75.03 -16.88
N PRO A 341 -19.41 -75.99 -15.97
CA PRO A 341 -18.17 -76.10 -15.18
C PRO A 341 -17.38 -77.43 -15.39
N SER A 342 -16.08 -77.44 -15.08
CA SER A 342 -15.17 -78.61 -14.90
C SER A 342 -13.74 -78.04 -14.73
N GLU A 343 -12.80 -78.49 -13.90
CA GLU A 343 -12.62 -79.55 -12.92
C GLU A 343 -11.40 -79.16 -12.07
N ALA A 344 -11.28 -79.75 -10.88
CA ALA A 344 -10.13 -79.63 -10.00
C ALA A 344 -8.88 -80.32 -10.58
N ASN A 345 -7.69 -79.79 -10.27
CA ASN A 345 -6.49 -80.51 -9.82
C ASN A 345 -5.33 -79.53 -9.64
N ASP A 346 -5.08 -79.11 -8.40
CA ASP A 346 -3.86 -79.46 -7.63
C ASP A 346 -3.86 -78.76 -6.25
#